data_AF-A0A1H8H8X3-F1
#
_entry.id   AF-A0A1H8H8X3-F1
#
_cell.length_a   1.000
_cell.length_b   1.000
_cell.length_c   1.000
_cell.angle_alpha   90.00
_cell.angle_beta   90.00
_cell.angle_gamma   90.00
#
_symmetry.space_group_name_H-M   'P 1'
#
loop_
_entity.id
_entity.type
_entity.pdbx_description
1 polymer ?
#
loop_
_entity_poly.entity_id
_entity_poly.type
_entity_poly.pdbx_seq_one_letter_code
_entity_poly.pdbx_strand_id
1 'polypeptide(L)'
;MKVLGRYDKIGNQIVDTHTGEIIDTDDIKRTVEEDLLTHANQSVRTLSELGINAEVRIIKDKLGEPYEVFSVKENHEFNKIFRVDVNYMFENSDLSIEAAGFLGRFIGKLHFPSNTIMLNGKHPNQDEMCEFLRIGRTKLNSILKELEYYDVIKRVKINGKTYIYINPFLVCTGLLAVDTYKLFEKSIYNPNKIISD
;
A
#
# COMPACT_ATOMS: atom_id res chain seq x y z
N MET A 1 -1.31 -2.18 -11.96
CA MET A 1 -1.76 -3.21 -12.93
C MET A 1 -0.63 -3.42 -13.93
N LYS A 2 -0.10 -4.64 -14.09
CA LYS A 2 1.01 -4.90 -15.03
C LYS A 2 0.48 -4.84 -16.47
N VAL A 3 0.77 -3.77 -17.19
CA VAL A 3 0.72 -3.73 -18.67
C VAL A 3 1.97 -4.43 -19.25
N LEU A 4 2.71 -5.18 -18.44
CA LEU A 4 3.82 -6.01 -18.89
C LEU A 4 3.26 -7.27 -19.54
N GLY A 5 3.15 -7.24 -20.88
CA GLY A 5 2.92 -8.43 -21.69
C GLY A 5 2.03 -8.27 -22.90
N ARG A 6 1.27 -7.16 -23.04
CA ARG A 6 0.33 -6.97 -24.16
C ARG A 6 0.98 -6.45 -25.45
N TYR A 7 2.05 -5.67 -25.34
CA TYR A 7 2.70 -5.06 -26.51
C TYR A 7 4.18 -5.39 -26.52
N ASP A 8 4.71 -5.76 -27.69
CA ASP A 8 6.13 -6.02 -27.89
C ASP A 8 6.69 -5.24 -29.07
N LYS A 9 7.97 -4.87 -29.00
CA LYS A 9 8.63 -4.11 -30.06
C LYS A 9 9.41 -5.05 -30.96
N ILE A 10 8.90 -5.27 -32.17
CA ILE A 10 9.53 -6.12 -33.18
C ILE A 10 10.07 -5.20 -34.30
N GLY A 11 11.39 -4.98 -34.29
CA GLY A 11 12.03 -4.00 -35.18
C GLY A 11 11.57 -2.57 -34.87
N ASN A 12 10.94 -1.91 -35.84
CA ASN A 12 10.43 -0.55 -35.73
C ASN A 12 8.91 -0.46 -35.45
N GLN A 13 8.24 -1.61 -35.29
CA GLN A 13 6.79 -1.67 -35.11
C GLN A 13 6.46 -2.16 -33.70
N ILE A 14 5.36 -1.67 -33.14
CA ILE A 14 4.80 -2.19 -31.89
C ILE A 14 3.66 -3.13 -32.26
N VAL A 15 3.69 -4.34 -31.70
CA VAL A 15 2.74 -5.41 -32.02
C VAL A 15 2.00 -5.81 -30.76
N ASP A 16 0.67 -5.91 -30.83
CA ASP A 16 -0.11 -6.55 -29.77
C ASP A 16 0.17 -8.06 -29.78
N THR A 17 0.72 -8.58 -28.69
CA THR A 17 1.17 -9.96 -28.57
C THR A 17 0.02 -10.97 -28.53
N HIS A 18 -1.21 -10.51 -28.31
CA HIS A 18 -2.41 -11.34 -28.34
C HIS A 18 -3.04 -11.40 -29.73
N THR A 19 -3.13 -10.27 -30.44
CA THR A 19 -3.79 -10.21 -31.76
C THR A 19 -2.83 -10.35 -32.94
N GLY A 20 -1.53 -10.08 -32.72
CA GLY A 20 -0.52 -10.02 -33.77
C GLY A 20 -0.62 -8.76 -34.65
N GLU A 21 -1.49 -7.81 -34.29
CA GLU A 21 -1.70 -6.59 -35.06
C GLU A 21 -0.63 -5.53 -34.74
N ILE A 22 -0.17 -4.83 -35.78
CA ILE A 22 0.69 -3.66 -35.64
C ILE A 22 -0.17 -2.52 -35.12
N ILE A 23 0.19 -1.98 -33.96
CA ILE A 23 -0.56 -0.89 -33.33
C ILE A 23 0.20 0.42 -33.49
N ASP A 24 -0.54 1.48 -33.83
CA ASP A 24 -0.01 2.82 -33.84
C ASP A 24 0.38 3.25 -32.41
N THR A 25 1.55 3.88 -32.28
CA THR A 25 2.00 4.52 -31.06
C THR A 25 0.98 5.47 -30.45
N ASP A 26 0.19 6.17 -31.28
CA ASP A 26 -0.86 7.09 -30.79
C ASP A 26 -2.07 6.35 -30.21
N ASP A 27 -2.42 5.17 -30.76
CA ASP A 27 -3.50 4.34 -30.22
C ASP A 27 -3.10 3.69 -28.89
N ILE A 28 -1.82 3.29 -28.74
CA ILE A 28 -1.30 2.80 -27.46
C ILE A 28 -1.33 3.91 -26.42
N LYS A 29 -0.90 5.11 -26.80
CA LYS A 29 -0.90 6.28 -25.90
C LYS A 29 -2.32 6.61 -25.45
N ARG A 30 -3.29 6.65 -26.37
CA ARG A 30 -4.71 6.86 -26.03
C ARG A 30 -5.24 5.78 -25.10
N THR A 31 -4.97 4.51 -25.38
CA THR A 31 -5.41 3.39 -24.53
C THR A 31 -4.84 3.48 -23.12
N VAL A 32 -3.55 3.81 -22.99
CA VAL A 32 -2.91 4.02 -21.69
C VAL A 32 -3.48 5.23 -20.96
N GLU A 33 -3.75 6.33 -21.67
CA GLU A 33 -4.37 7.53 -21.08
C GLU A 33 -5.81 7.25 -20.62
N GLU A 34 -6.60 6.53 -21.41
CA GLU A 34 -7.97 6.09 -21.07
C GLU A 34 -7.99 5.17 -19.85
N ASP A 35 -7.08 4.20 -19.77
CA ASP A 35 -6.94 3.32 -18.61
C ASP A 35 -6.57 4.13 -17.35
N LEU A 36 -5.61 5.05 -17.45
CA LEU A 36 -5.22 5.93 -16.33
C LEU A 36 -6.36 6.82 -15.87
N LEU A 37 -7.12 7.42 -16.81
CA LEU A 37 -8.30 8.23 -16.51
C LEU A 37 -9.40 7.41 -15.85
N THR A 38 -9.64 6.19 -16.34
CA THR A 38 -10.65 5.28 -15.78
C THR A 38 -10.31 4.89 -14.35
N HIS A 39 -9.05 4.53 -14.08
CA HIS A 39 -8.58 4.24 -12.74
C HIS A 39 -8.68 5.46 -11.82
N ALA A 40 -8.24 6.65 -12.29
CA ALA A 40 -8.30 7.87 -11.49
C ALA A 40 -9.75 8.22 -11.12
N ASN A 41 -10.67 8.13 -12.08
CA ASN A 41 -12.11 8.32 -11.85
C ASN A 41 -12.67 7.31 -10.86
N GLN A 42 -12.25 6.05 -10.92
CA GLN A 42 -12.66 5.01 -9.97
C GLN A 42 -12.15 5.29 -8.56
N SER A 43 -10.93 5.81 -8.42
CA SER A 43 -10.36 6.22 -7.14
C SER A 43 -11.08 7.43 -6.54
N VAL A 44 -11.33 8.48 -7.33
CA VAL A 44 -12.12 9.64 -6.91
C VAL A 44 -13.52 9.21 -6.47
N ARG A 45 -14.18 8.36 -7.26
CA ARG A 45 -15.49 7.80 -6.93
C ARG A 45 -15.44 7.01 -5.61
N THR A 46 -14.44 6.16 -5.43
CA THR A 46 -14.29 5.42 -4.17
C THR A 46 -14.16 6.38 -2.99
N LEU A 47 -13.25 7.36 -3.06
CA LEU A 47 -13.06 8.30 -1.95
C LEU A 47 -14.35 9.07 -1.65
N SER A 48 -15.08 9.48 -2.68
CA SER A 48 -16.40 10.10 -2.53
C SER A 48 -17.42 9.18 -1.87
N GLU A 49 -17.46 7.88 -2.21
CA GLU A 49 -18.32 6.88 -1.56
C GLU A 49 -17.94 6.67 -0.08
N LEU A 50 -16.68 6.89 0.28
CA LEU A 50 -16.17 6.87 1.65
C LEU A 50 -16.33 8.21 2.39
N GLY A 51 -16.97 9.20 1.78
CA GLY A 51 -17.19 10.53 2.36
C GLY A 51 -15.93 11.39 2.44
N ILE A 52 -14.87 11.05 1.70
CA ILE A 52 -13.59 11.75 1.69
C ILE A 52 -13.53 12.66 0.48
N ASN A 53 -13.47 13.97 0.72
CA ASN A 53 -13.23 14.95 -0.32
C ASN A 53 -11.73 15.29 -0.39
N ALA A 54 -10.96 14.50 -1.14
CA ALA A 54 -9.51 14.68 -1.27
C ALA A 54 -9.07 14.70 -2.75
N GLU A 55 -8.05 15.51 -3.04
CA GLU A 55 -7.41 15.53 -4.35
C GLU A 55 -6.56 14.26 -4.55
N VAL A 56 -6.93 13.45 -5.54
CA VAL A 56 -6.15 12.27 -5.95
C VAL A 56 -5.05 12.68 -6.91
N ARG A 57 -3.83 12.21 -6.67
CA ARG A 57 -2.67 12.42 -7.54
C ARG A 57 -2.11 11.09 -8.00
N ILE A 58 -1.54 11.04 -9.19
CA ILE A 58 -0.77 9.88 -9.65
C ILE A 58 0.71 10.17 -9.43
N ILE A 59 1.38 9.29 -8.70
CA ILE A 59 2.83 9.35 -8.48
C ILE A 59 3.50 8.05 -8.93
N LYS A 60 4.79 8.10 -9.24
CA LYS A 60 5.60 6.89 -9.48
C LYS A 60 6.48 6.62 -8.28
N ASP A 61 6.58 5.36 -7.88
CA ASP A 61 7.54 4.96 -6.85
C ASP A 61 8.99 4.97 -7.39
N LYS A 62 9.95 4.57 -6.55
CA LYS A 62 11.38 4.51 -6.93
C LYS A 62 11.68 3.48 -8.02
N LEU A 63 10.77 2.53 -8.26
CA LEU A 63 10.87 1.51 -9.30
C LEU A 63 10.10 1.91 -10.58
N GLY A 64 9.42 3.06 -10.56
CA GLY A 64 8.65 3.57 -11.70
C GLY A 64 7.20 3.10 -11.74
N GLU A 65 6.75 2.33 -10.74
CA GLU A 65 5.37 1.82 -10.68
C GLU A 65 4.41 2.95 -10.29
N PRO A 66 3.29 3.13 -11.02
CA PRO A 66 2.33 4.19 -10.75
C PRO A 66 1.40 3.83 -9.58
N TYR A 67 1.11 4.82 -8.74
CA TYR A 67 0.15 4.73 -7.63
C TYR A 67 -0.76 5.94 -7.62
N GLU A 68 -2.03 5.67 -7.33
CA GLU A 68 -3.04 6.70 -7.04
C GLU A 68 -3.02 6.97 -5.55
N VAL A 69 -2.69 8.21 -5.21
CA VAL A 69 -2.40 8.58 -3.83
C VAL A 69 -3.15 9.84 -3.42
N PHE A 70 -3.41 9.94 -2.13
CA PHE A 70 -4.00 11.12 -1.52
C PHE A 70 -3.43 11.34 -0.10
N SER A 71 -3.69 12.51 0.47
CA SER A 71 -3.29 12.83 1.83
C SER A 71 -4.33 12.32 2.82
N VAL A 72 -3.90 11.48 3.76
CA VAL A 72 -4.79 10.84 4.76
C VAL A 72 -5.16 11.80 5.90
N LYS A 73 -4.25 12.72 6.22
CA LYS A 73 -4.43 13.80 7.21
C LYS A 73 -3.86 15.08 6.58
N GLU A 74 -4.64 16.16 6.55
CA GLU A 74 -4.34 17.39 5.79
C GLU A 74 -2.89 17.91 5.98
N ASN A 75 -2.29 18.42 4.89
CA ASN A 75 -1.02 19.17 4.86
C ASN A 75 0.28 18.40 5.15
N HIS A 76 0.38 17.11 4.84
CA HIS A 76 1.60 16.34 5.10
C HIS A 76 2.15 15.62 3.85
N GLU A 77 3.39 15.95 3.48
CA GLU A 77 4.11 15.43 2.30
C GLU A 77 5.23 14.41 2.65
N PHE A 78 5.41 14.08 3.93
CA PHE A 78 6.56 13.29 4.41
C PHE A 78 6.13 12.09 5.25
N ASN A 79 7.01 11.08 5.37
CA ASN A 79 6.88 9.97 6.31
C ASN A 79 6.61 10.50 7.73
N LYS A 80 5.45 10.16 8.31
CA LYS A 80 5.00 10.64 9.60
C LYS A 80 4.57 9.48 10.48
N ILE A 81 5.18 9.42 11.66
CA ILE A 81 4.68 8.61 12.78
C ILE A 81 3.72 9.52 13.55
N PHE A 82 2.44 9.14 13.63
CA PHE A 82 1.48 9.93 14.41
C PHE A 82 1.61 9.54 15.88
N ARG A 83 2.50 10.25 16.59
CA ARG A 83 2.86 9.92 17.98
C ARG A 83 1.66 9.81 18.91
N VAL A 84 0.63 10.64 18.73
CA VAL A 84 -0.60 10.55 19.52
C VAL A 84 -1.30 9.21 19.31
N ASP A 85 -1.46 8.78 18.05
CA ASP A 85 -2.13 7.53 17.70
C ASP A 85 -1.27 6.30 18.10
N VAL A 86 0.06 6.40 17.97
CA VAL A 86 1.00 5.36 18.40
C VAL A 86 1.03 5.23 19.93
N ASN A 87 1.03 6.35 20.65
CA ASN A 87 0.92 6.33 22.11
C ASN A 87 -0.43 5.78 22.55
N TYR A 88 -1.52 6.21 21.92
CA TYR A 88 -2.85 5.67 22.18
C TYR A 88 -2.88 4.15 21.96
N MET A 89 -2.29 3.65 20.87
CA MET A 89 -2.13 2.22 20.65
C MET A 89 -1.35 1.57 21.82
N PHE A 90 -0.17 2.07 22.21
CA PHE A 90 0.59 1.48 23.32
C PHE A 90 -0.10 1.58 24.69
N GLU A 91 -0.91 2.61 24.93
CA GLU A 91 -1.66 2.82 26.17
C GLU A 91 -2.93 1.97 26.23
N ASN A 92 -3.52 1.63 25.07
CA ASN A 92 -4.81 0.95 24.96
C ASN A 92 -4.72 -0.45 24.33
N SER A 93 -3.50 -0.99 24.17
CA SER A 93 -3.28 -2.37 23.73
C SER A 93 -2.29 -3.07 24.63
N ASP A 94 -2.55 -4.35 24.90
CA ASP A 94 -1.59 -5.24 25.57
C ASP A 94 -0.63 -5.84 24.54
N LEU A 95 0.03 -4.98 23.75
CA LEU A 95 1.03 -5.42 22.79
C LEU A 95 2.25 -5.97 23.53
N SER A 96 2.66 -7.17 23.14
CA SER A 96 3.89 -7.81 23.59
C SER A 96 5.10 -6.99 23.20
N ILE A 97 6.17 -7.12 24.01
CA ILE A 97 7.46 -6.47 23.72
C ILE A 97 7.99 -6.89 22.35
N GLU A 98 7.75 -8.14 21.94
CA GLU A 98 8.15 -8.63 20.63
C GLU A 98 7.34 -8.01 19.48
N ALA A 99 6.03 -7.77 19.67
CA ALA A 99 5.22 -7.06 18.70
C ALA A 99 5.61 -5.58 18.59
N ALA A 100 5.86 -4.92 19.72
CA ALA A 100 6.41 -3.57 19.76
C ALA A 100 7.80 -3.51 19.08
N GLY A 101 8.66 -4.49 19.36
CA GLY A 101 9.98 -4.63 18.74
C GLY A 101 9.91 -4.86 17.23
N PHE A 102 8.94 -5.64 16.76
CA PHE A 102 8.65 -5.80 15.33
C PHE A 102 8.38 -4.45 14.68
N LEU A 103 7.47 -3.64 15.26
CA LEU A 103 7.15 -2.31 14.73
C LEU A 103 8.38 -1.40 14.70
N GLY A 104 9.14 -1.34 15.80
CA GLY A 104 10.36 -0.54 15.88
C GLY A 104 11.40 -0.90 14.80
N ARG A 105 11.47 -2.16 14.38
CA ARG A 105 12.40 -2.64 13.34
C ARG A 105 11.90 -2.38 11.92
N PHE A 106 10.58 -2.35 11.69
CA PHE A 106 10.00 -2.25 10.34
C PHE A 106 9.40 -0.90 9.97
N ILE A 107 9.14 0.01 10.91
CA ILE A 107 8.63 1.36 10.60
C ILE A 107 9.56 2.11 9.62
N GLY A 108 10.88 2.00 9.78
CA GLY A 108 11.85 2.60 8.86
C GLY A 108 12.00 1.86 7.52
N LYS A 109 11.21 0.80 7.29
CA LYS A 109 11.25 -0.09 6.13
C LYS A 109 9.93 -0.09 5.35
N LEU A 110 9.10 0.93 5.57
CA LEU A 110 7.85 1.08 4.84
C LEU A 110 8.08 1.65 3.46
N HIS A 111 7.40 1.05 2.50
CA HIS A 111 7.33 1.50 1.13
C HIS A 111 6.35 2.67 1.02
N PHE A 112 6.81 3.73 0.38
CA PHE A 112 5.94 4.80 -0.08
C PHE A 112 5.50 4.50 -1.52
N PRO A 113 4.19 4.53 -1.86
CA PRO A 113 3.05 5.00 -1.03
C PRO A 113 2.15 3.89 -0.46
N SER A 114 2.49 2.62 -0.67
CA SER A 114 1.63 1.49 -0.29
C SER A 114 1.60 1.22 1.22
N ASN A 115 2.51 1.80 2.00
CA ASN A 115 2.70 1.54 3.42
C ASN A 115 2.99 0.07 3.78
N THR A 116 3.54 -0.67 2.82
CA THR A 116 3.93 -2.08 3.01
C THR A 116 5.37 -2.22 3.47
N ILE A 117 5.69 -3.29 4.17
CA ILE A 117 7.08 -3.60 4.51
C ILE A 117 7.90 -3.97 3.27
N MET A 118 9.10 -3.38 3.13
CA MET A 118 10.11 -3.72 2.13
C MET A 118 11.51 -3.83 2.73
N LEU A 119 12.20 -4.93 2.42
CA LEU A 119 13.61 -5.14 2.73
C LEU A 119 14.40 -5.19 1.43
N ASN A 120 15.49 -4.45 1.35
CA ASN A 120 16.38 -4.42 0.18
C ASN A 120 15.64 -4.17 -1.14
N GLY A 121 14.64 -3.26 -1.13
CA GLY A 121 13.87 -2.93 -2.32
C GLY A 121 12.87 -3.98 -2.77
N LYS A 122 12.55 -4.98 -1.93
CA LYS A 122 11.56 -6.04 -2.25
C LYS A 122 10.64 -6.32 -1.05
N HIS A 123 9.43 -6.80 -1.32
CA HIS A 123 8.56 -7.32 -0.26
C HIS A 123 9.14 -8.63 0.27
N PRO A 124 9.51 -8.69 1.57
CA PRO A 124 10.13 -9.86 2.14
C PRO A 124 9.13 -11.01 2.29
N ASN A 125 9.58 -12.23 2.09
CA ASN A 125 8.85 -13.42 2.51
C ASN A 125 9.03 -13.66 4.02
N GLN A 126 8.37 -14.70 4.57
CA GLN A 126 8.44 -14.98 6.01
C GLN A 126 9.85 -15.34 6.50
N ASP A 127 10.66 -16.00 5.66
CA ASP A 127 12.01 -16.41 6.04
C ASP A 127 12.96 -15.21 6.10
N GLU A 128 12.86 -14.33 5.13
CA GLU A 128 13.60 -13.05 5.11
C GLU A 128 13.24 -12.18 6.33
N MET A 129 11.97 -12.16 6.74
CA MET A 129 11.55 -11.47 7.96
C MET A 129 12.09 -12.13 9.23
N CYS A 130 12.06 -13.46 9.30
CA CYS A 130 12.61 -14.21 10.44
C CYS A 130 14.10 -13.97 10.60
N GLU A 131 14.85 -14.00 9.50
CA GLU A 131 16.28 -13.71 9.48
C GLU A 131 16.57 -12.27 9.94
N PHE A 132 15.83 -11.29 9.40
CA PHE A 132 16.00 -9.88 9.75
C PHE A 132 15.72 -9.57 11.23
N LEU A 133 14.75 -10.26 11.82
CA LEU A 133 14.37 -10.11 13.22
C LEU A 133 15.16 -11.05 14.16
N ARG A 134 15.85 -12.05 13.63
CA ARG A 134 16.48 -13.15 14.38
C ARG A 134 15.50 -13.91 15.27
N ILE A 135 14.33 -14.25 14.73
CA ILE A 135 13.29 -15.02 15.42
C ILE A 135 12.82 -16.22 14.60
N GLY A 136 12.25 -17.22 15.26
CA GLY A 136 11.64 -18.36 14.58
C GLY A 136 10.28 -18.05 13.94
N ARG A 137 9.92 -18.81 12.90
CA ARG A 137 8.68 -18.64 12.13
C ARG A 137 7.41 -18.71 12.99
N THR A 138 7.38 -19.58 14.01
CA THR A 138 6.27 -19.67 14.96
C THR A 138 6.06 -18.36 15.72
N LYS A 139 7.15 -17.76 16.22
CA LYS A 139 7.09 -16.48 16.94
C LYS A 139 6.68 -15.35 16.00
N LEU A 140 7.24 -15.29 14.78
CA LEU A 140 6.81 -14.31 13.76
C LEU A 140 5.31 -14.39 13.50
N ASN A 141 4.77 -15.60 13.28
CA ASN A 141 3.33 -15.78 13.04
C ASN A 141 2.48 -15.36 14.25
N SER A 142 2.95 -15.58 15.47
CA SER A 142 2.29 -15.09 16.70
C SER A 142 2.22 -13.57 16.71
N ILE A 143 3.37 -12.90 16.49
CA ILE A 143 3.47 -11.44 16.43
C ILE A 143 2.54 -10.86 15.35
N LEU A 144 2.55 -11.44 14.15
CA LEU A 144 1.72 -10.96 13.05
C LEU A 144 0.22 -11.11 13.36
N LYS A 145 -0.19 -12.19 14.02
CA LYS A 145 -1.59 -12.38 14.44
C LYS A 145 -2.00 -11.36 15.50
N GLU A 146 -1.11 -11.09 16.44
CA GLU A 146 -1.32 -10.10 17.51
C GLU A 146 -1.45 -8.69 16.95
N LEU A 147 -0.52 -8.27 16.08
CA LEU A 147 -0.57 -6.96 15.42
C LEU A 147 -1.83 -6.79 14.55
N GLU A 148 -2.28 -7.86 13.89
CA GLU A 148 -3.51 -7.84 13.09
C GLU A 148 -4.76 -7.79 13.98
N TYR A 149 -4.74 -8.45 15.16
CA TYR A 149 -5.80 -8.37 16.16
C TYR A 149 -6.01 -6.94 16.67
N TYR A 150 -4.92 -6.21 16.93
CA TYR A 150 -4.97 -4.80 17.35
C TYR A 150 -5.10 -3.81 16.18
N ASP A 151 -5.41 -4.30 14.97
CA ASP A 151 -5.60 -3.50 13.75
C ASP A 151 -4.40 -2.60 13.39
N VAL A 152 -3.20 -3.01 13.83
CA VAL A 152 -1.93 -2.33 13.54
C VAL A 152 -1.43 -2.68 12.14
N ILE A 153 -1.70 -3.91 11.69
CA ILE A 153 -1.32 -4.39 10.36
C ILE A 153 -2.47 -5.12 9.69
N LYS A 154 -2.36 -5.29 8.37
CA LYS A 154 -3.16 -6.26 7.59
C LYS A 154 -2.27 -7.10 6.69
N ARG A 155 -2.57 -8.40 6.61
CA ARG A 155 -1.90 -9.34 5.71
C ARG A 155 -2.76 -9.61 4.49
N VAL A 156 -2.23 -9.34 3.30
CA VAL A 156 -2.92 -9.60 2.02
C VAL A 156 -2.10 -10.55 1.18
N LYS A 157 -2.72 -11.59 0.63
CA LYS A 157 -2.08 -12.48 -0.34
C LYS A 157 -2.37 -12.02 -1.77
N ILE A 158 -1.33 -11.73 -2.53
CA ILE A 158 -1.42 -11.36 -3.95
C ILE A 158 -0.48 -12.29 -4.72
N ASN A 159 -1.01 -13.05 -5.67
CA ASN A 159 -0.26 -14.02 -6.48
C ASN A 159 0.59 -14.99 -5.63
N GLY A 160 0.01 -15.51 -4.55
CA GLY A 160 0.67 -16.43 -3.62
C GLY A 160 1.69 -15.80 -2.67
N LYS A 161 2.03 -14.51 -2.85
CA LYS A 161 2.95 -13.78 -1.97
C LYS A 161 2.16 -13.01 -0.90
N THR A 162 2.63 -13.03 0.34
CA THR A 162 2.00 -12.29 1.45
C THR A 162 2.63 -10.91 1.57
N TYR A 163 1.80 -9.88 1.60
CA TYR A 163 2.16 -8.48 1.79
C TYR A 163 1.67 -8.06 3.16
N ILE A 164 2.51 -7.34 3.90
CA ILE A 164 2.16 -6.79 5.21
C ILE A 164 2.05 -5.28 5.05
N TYR A 165 0.82 -4.78 5.22
CA TYR A 165 0.51 -3.38 5.24
C TYR A 165 0.49 -2.92 6.69
N ILE A 166 1.21 -1.84 7.01
CA ILE A 166 1.06 -1.16 8.29
C ILE A 166 -0.13 -0.21 8.19
N ASN A 167 -0.90 -0.10 9.28
CA ASN A 167 -2.03 0.81 9.35
C ASN A 167 -1.56 2.27 9.13
N PRO A 168 -2.00 2.92 8.05
CA PRO A 168 -1.53 4.25 7.69
C PRO A 168 -2.00 5.34 8.65
N PHE A 169 -3.02 5.09 9.47
CA PHE A 169 -3.48 6.04 10.47
C PHE A 169 -2.56 6.12 11.70
N LEU A 170 -1.79 5.05 11.96
CA LEU A 170 -0.75 5.00 12.99
C LEU A 170 0.58 5.53 12.46
N VAL A 171 0.99 5.04 11.29
CA VAL A 171 2.26 5.39 10.64
C VAL A 171 2.03 5.54 9.15
N CYS A 172 2.17 6.75 8.62
CA CYS A 172 1.98 7.02 7.19
C CYS A 172 3.31 7.36 6.53
N THR A 173 3.46 6.96 5.27
CA THR A 173 4.63 7.31 4.44
C THR A 173 4.47 8.64 3.68
N GLY A 174 3.51 9.48 4.08
CA GLY A 174 3.21 10.77 3.44
C GLY A 174 1.86 10.74 2.72
N LEU A 175 1.89 10.59 1.40
CA LEU A 175 0.72 10.21 0.60
C LEU A 175 0.46 8.71 0.70
N LEU A 176 -0.82 8.32 0.64
CA LEU A 176 -1.24 6.93 0.77
C LEU A 176 -1.93 6.45 -0.49
N ALA A 177 -1.58 5.24 -0.92
CA ALA A 177 -2.30 4.55 -1.99
C ALA A 177 -3.78 4.31 -1.61
N VAL A 178 -4.71 4.60 -2.52
CA VAL A 178 -6.17 4.41 -2.29
C VAL A 178 -6.50 2.97 -1.86
N ASP A 179 -5.86 1.98 -2.48
CA ASP A 179 -6.05 0.57 -2.11
C ASP A 179 -5.62 0.28 -0.66
N THR A 180 -4.54 0.90 -0.19
CA THR A 180 -4.12 0.77 1.21
C THR A 180 -5.11 1.44 2.15
N TYR A 181 -5.71 2.58 1.78
CA TYR A 181 -6.75 3.20 2.58
C TYR A 181 -7.97 2.28 2.73
N LYS A 182 -8.47 1.72 1.62
CA LYS A 182 -9.60 0.77 1.61
C LYS A 182 -9.38 -0.39 2.58
N LEU A 183 -8.16 -0.92 2.62
CA LEU A 183 -7.81 -1.99 3.57
C LEU A 183 -8.08 -1.58 5.02
N PHE A 184 -7.88 -0.33 5.40
CA PHE A 184 -8.04 0.17 6.77
C PHE A 184 -9.26 1.08 6.97
N GLU A 185 -10.16 1.23 6.00
CA GLU A 185 -11.26 2.22 6.08
C GLU A 185 -12.11 2.10 7.37
N LYS A 186 -12.29 0.87 7.89
CA LYS A 186 -13.08 0.59 9.11
C LYS A 186 -12.25 0.61 10.40
N SER A 187 -10.96 0.91 10.28
CA SER A 187 -10.01 0.89 11.38
C SER A 187 -10.47 1.76 12.54
N ILE A 188 -10.18 1.32 13.76
CA ILE A 188 -10.43 2.12 14.96
C ILE A 188 -9.55 3.38 15.01
N TYR A 189 -8.45 3.40 14.26
CA TYR A 189 -7.54 4.54 14.17
C TYR A 189 -7.89 5.48 13.01
N ASN A 190 -8.88 5.14 12.17
CA ASN A 190 -9.27 6.00 11.07
C ASN A 190 -9.95 7.27 11.60
N PRO A 191 -9.36 8.48 11.43
CA PRO A 191 -9.96 9.72 11.90
C PRO A 191 -11.24 10.10 11.14
N ASN A 192 -11.42 9.56 9.92
CA ASN A 192 -12.55 9.84 9.05
C ASN A 192 -13.65 8.78 9.19
N LYS A 193 -13.60 7.94 10.24
CA LYS A 193 -14.63 6.93 10.46
C LYS A 193 -15.97 7.62 10.69
N ILE A 194 -16.82 7.57 9.68
CA ILE A 194 -18.23 7.95 9.81
C ILE A 194 -18.82 6.96 10.81
N ILE A 195 -19.10 7.43 12.03
CA ILE A 195 -19.88 6.67 13.00
C ILE A 195 -21.30 6.65 12.42
N SER A 196 -21.63 5.59 11.71
CA SER A 196 -23.02 5.29 11.39
C SER A 196 -23.67 4.79 12.68
N ASP A 197 -24.42 5.67 13.33
CA ASP A 197 -25.37 5.32 14.40
C ASP A 197 -26.42 4.32 13.91
#